data_AF-A0A368NR92-F1
#
_entry.id   AF-A0A368NR92-F1
#
_cell.length_a   1.000
_cell.length_b   1.000
_cell.length_c   1.000
_cell.angle_alpha   90.00
_cell.angle_beta   90.00
_cell.angle_gamma   90.00
#
_symmetry.space_group_name_H-M   'P 1'
#
loop_
_entity.id
_entity.type
_entity.pdbx_description
1 polymer ?
#
loop_
_entity_poly.entity_id
_entity_poly.type
_entity_poly.pdbx_seq_one_letter_code
_entity_poly.pdbx_strand_id
1 'polypeptide(L)' 'MSEQKWKWLFNCLMVLGIAMVATGVSIFLFTDLASTGGVASIRWVALLIGGGLFVLIPSKIFVTLILMQGDKR' A
#
# COMPACT_ATOMS: atom_id res chain seq x y z
N MET A 1 16.44 -7.31 -16.36
CA MET A 1 16.37 -6.08 -15.53
C MET A 1 17.15 -6.34 -14.25
N SER A 2 18.10 -5.50 -13.86
CA SER A 2 18.99 -5.80 -12.71
C SER A 2 18.19 -5.94 -11.41
N GLU A 3 18.59 -6.86 -10.51
CA GLU A 3 17.95 -7.07 -9.19
C GLU A 3 17.76 -5.75 -8.43
N GLN A 4 18.71 -4.82 -8.58
CA GLN A 4 18.67 -3.48 -8.00
C GLN A 4 17.42 -2.69 -8.44
N LYS A 5 17.04 -2.77 -9.73
CA LYS A 5 15.85 -2.09 -10.26
C LYS A 5 14.56 -2.70 -9.70
N TRP A 6 14.51 -4.02 -9.55
CA TRP A 6 13.36 -4.70 -8.93
C TRP A 6 13.22 -4.35 -7.46
N LYS A 7 14.31 -4.37 -6.68
CA LYS A 7 14.33 -3.92 -5.28
C LYS A 7 13.79 -2.50 -5.17
N TRP A 8 14.26 -1.58 -6.01
CA TRP A 8 13.83 -0.19 -5.98
C TRP A 8 12.35 -0.02 -6.34
N LEU A 9 11.88 -0.70 -7.39
CA LEU A 9 10.46 -0.69 -7.80
C LEU A 9 9.55 -1.17 -6.66
N PHE A 10 9.85 -2.32 -6.05
CA PHE A 10 9.04 -2.87 -4.95
C PHE A 10 9.11 -2.01 -3.69
N ASN A 11 10.24 -1.36 -3.43
CA ASN A 11 10.35 -0.42 -2.32
C ASN A 11 9.48 0.83 -2.56
N CYS A 12 9.48 1.37 -3.78
CA CYS A 12 8.56 2.45 -4.16
C CYS A 12 7.09 2.04 -4.05
N LEU A 13 6.73 0.83 -4.49
CA LEU A 13 5.38 0.27 -4.34
C LEU A 13 4.98 0.15 -2.86
N MET A 14 5.91 -0.23 -1.99
CA MET A 14 5.69 -0.30 -0.54
C MET A 14 5.39 1.09 0.04
N VAL A 15 6.22 2.09 -0.28
CA VAL A 15 6.01 3.47 0.19
C VAL A 15 4.68 4.02 -0.32
N LEU A 16 4.35 3.75 -1.58
CA LEU A 16 3.09 4.18 -2.19
C LEU A 16 1.88 3.52 -1.51
N GLY A 17 1.95 2.21 -1.22
CA GLY A 17 0.92 1.50 -0.48
C GLY A 17 0.73 2.05 0.94
N ILE A 18 1.82 2.34 1.66
CA ILE A 18 1.76 2.97 2.99
C ILE A 18 1.13 4.36 2.89
N ALA A 19 1.54 5.17 1.92
CA ALA A 19 0.99 6.50 1.71
C ALA A 19 -0.52 6.44 1.42
N MET A 20 -0.98 5.51 0.56
CA MET A 20 -2.41 5.31 0.30
C MET A 20 -3.19 4.93 1.55
N VAL A 21 -2.66 4.01 2.36
CA VAL A 21 -3.33 3.64 3.62
C VAL A 21 -3.37 4.82 4.57
N ALA A 22 -2.28 5.55 4.74
CA ALA A 22 -2.19 6.71 5.61
C ALA A 22 -3.17 7.83 5.18
N THR A 23 -3.27 8.11 3.88
CA THR A 23 -4.25 9.09 3.38
C THR A 23 -5.68 8.61 3.56
N GLY A 24 -5.98 7.34 3.28
CA GLY A 24 -7.31 6.77 3.51
C GLY A 24 -7.76 6.83 4.96
N VAL A 25 -6.86 6.49 5.89
CA VAL A 25 -7.12 6.60 7.34
C VAL A 25 -7.31 8.06 7.75
N SER A 26 -6.50 8.98 7.22
CA SER A 26 -6.65 10.41 7.52
C SER A 26 -8.00 10.95 7.03
N ILE A 27 -8.42 10.60 5.81
CA ILE A 27 -9.73 10.99 5.27
C ILE A 27 -10.84 10.43 6.17
N PHE A 28 -10.74 9.18 6.62
CA PHE A 28 -11.71 8.56 7.51
C PHE A 28 -11.81 9.24 8.88
N LEU A 29 -10.69 9.71 9.44
CA LEU A 29 -10.66 10.36 10.74
C LEU A 29 -11.13 11.81 10.72
N PHE A 30 -10.80 12.57 9.66
CA PHE A 30 -11.08 14.00 9.59
C PHE A 30 -12.34 14.36 8.80
N THR A 31 -12.98 13.38 8.13
CA THR A 31 -14.17 13.63 7.30
C THR A 31 -15.33 12.76 7.77
N ASP A 32 -16.48 13.39 8.02
CA ASP A 32 -17.72 12.67 8.26
C ASP A 32 -18.30 12.17 6.93
N LEU A 33 -17.74 11.06 6.45
CA LEU A 33 -18.08 10.45 5.16
C LEU A 33 -19.56 10.05 5.08
N ALA A 34 -20.12 9.57 6.19
CA ALA A 34 -21.50 9.13 6.24
C ALA A 34 -22.48 10.29 5.99
N SER A 35 -22.23 11.45 6.60
CA SER A 35 -23.09 12.63 6.41
C SER A 35 -22.85 13.36 5.09
N THR A 36 -21.62 13.39 4.59
CA THR A 36 -21.26 14.20 3.42
C THR A 36 -21.54 13.50 2.09
N GLY A 37 -21.33 12.18 2.02
CA GLY A 37 -21.41 11.42 0.77
C GLY A 37 -22.04 10.03 0.91
N GLY A 38 -22.58 9.71 2.08
CA GLY A 38 -23.24 8.44 2.36
C GLY A 38 -22.36 7.22 2.10
N VAL A 39 -23.02 6.08 1.86
CA VAL A 39 -22.37 4.77 1.68
C VAL A 39 -21.38 4.75 0.50
N ALA A 40 -21.61 5.54 -0.54
CA ALA A 40 -20.74 5.59 -1.71
C ALA A 40 -19.34 6.13 -1.37
N SER A 41 -19.26 7.18 -0.55
CA SER A 41 -17.98 7.76 -0.13
C SER A 41 -17.17 6.81 0.75
N ILE A 42 -17.84 6.10 1.65
CA ILE A 42 -17.24 5.05 2.49
C ILE A 42 -16.66 3.93 1.64
N ARG A 43 -17.37 3.50 0.57
CA ARG A 43 -16.86 2.48 -0.36
C ARG A 43 -15.56 2.91 -1.04
N TRP A 44 -15.44 4.16 -1.45
CA TRP A 44 -14.22 4.66 -2.07
C TRP A 44 -13.05 4.71 -1.10
N VAL A 45 -13.26 5.17 0.13
CA VAL A 45 -12.22 5.16 1.18
C VAL A 45 -11.80 3.73 1.53
N ALA A 46 -12.77 2.81 1.65
CA ALA A 46 -12.49 1.40 1.90
C ALA A 46 -11.70 0.75 0.75
N LEU A 47 -12.03 1.07 -0.50
CA LEU A 47 -11.26 0.62 -1.68
C LEU A 47 -9.85 1.20 -1.71
N LEU A 48 -9.68 2.46 -1.31
CA LEU A 48 -8.38 3.12 -1.27
C LEU A 48 -7.47 2.50 -0.20
N ILE A 49 -7.98 2.28 1.01
CA ILE A 49 -7.26 1.60 2.09
C ILE A 49 -6.98 0.14 1.72
N GLY A 50 -8.01 -0.59 1.28
CA GLY A 50 -7.90 -2.00 0.88
C GLY A 50 -6.94 -2.20 -0.30
N GLY A 51 -6.95 -1.31 -1.28
CA GLY A 51 -6.01 -1.30 -2.40
C GLY A 51 -4.58 -1.05 -1.95
N GLY A 52 -4.35 -0.09 -1.03
CA GLY A 52 -3.04 0.15 -0.45
C GLY A 52 -2.49 -1.07 0.29
N LEU A 53 -3.32 -1.75 1.08
CA LEU A 53 -2.97 -3.01 1.76
C LEU A 53 -2.71 -4.14 0.77
N PHE A 54 -3.49 -4.25 -0.29
CA PHE A 54 -3.32 -5.26 -1.32
C PHE A 54 -1.98 -5.12 -2.05
N VAL A 55 -1.50 -3.90 -2.29
CA VAL A 55 -0.18 -3.65 -2.88
C VAL A 55 0.96 -3.98 -1.90
N LEU A 56 0.73 -3.78 -0.60
CA LEU A 56 1.74 -4.00 0.45
C LEU A 56 2.13 -5.47 0.63
N ILE A 57 1.16 -6.38 0.56
CA ILE A 57 1.37 -7.83 0.79
C ILE A 57 2.39 -8.43 -0.20
N PRO A 58 2.18 -8.41 -1.53
CA PRO A 58 3.13 -8.97 -2.49
C PRO A 58 4.46 -8.22 -2.48
N SER A 59 4.45 -6.90 -2.25
CA SER A 59 5.68 -6.10 -2.18
C SER A 59 6.59 -6.53 -1.02
N LYS A 60 6.04 -6.79 0.16
CA LYS A 60 6.80 -7.30 1.30
C LYS A 60 7.33 -8.71 1.08
N ILE A 61 6.52 -9.60 0.50
CA ILE A 61 6.94 -10.98 0.19
C ILE A 61 8.12 -10.93 -0.78
N PHE A 62 8.04 -10.12 -1.85
CA PHE A 62 9.09 -10.06 -2.87
C PHE A 62 10.40 -9.49 -2.32
N VAL A 63 10.35 -8.41 -1.54
CA VAL A 63 11.55 -7.85 -0.91
C VAL A 63 12.16 -8.85 0.08
N THR A 64 11.34 -9.56 0.85
CA THR A 64 11.82 -10.61 1.78
C THR A 64 12.53 -11.74 1.02
N LEU A 65 11.94 -12.22 -0.08
CA LEU A 65 12.55 -13.27 -0.90
C LEU A 65 13.88 -12.82 -1.51
N ILE A 66 13.96 -11.59 -2.02
CA ILE A 66 15.23 -11.06 -2.56
C ILE A 66 16.28 -10.93 -1.46
N LEU A 67 15.90 -10.47 -0.25
CA LEU A 67 16.84 -10.33 0.86
C LEU A 67 17.34 -11.71 1.33
N MET A 68 16.46 -12.72 1.45
CA MET A 68 16.84 -14.09 1.79
C MET A 68 17.75 -14.76 0.74
N GLN A 69 17.60 -14.41 -0.54
CA GLN A 69 18.50 -14.88 -1.59
C GLN A 69 19.87 -14.20 -1.54
N GLY A 70 19.90 -12.91 -1.16
CA GLY A 70 21.14 -12.17 -0.95
C GLY A 70 21.93 -12.63 0.27
N ASP A 71 21.25 -13.11 1.32
CA ASP A 71 21.84 -13.60 2.57
C ASP A 71 22.51 -14.98 2.45
N LYS A 72 22.18 -15.75 1.40
CA LYS A 72 22.76 -17.08 1.13
C LYS A 72 24.06 -17.06 0.32
N ARG A 73 24.58 -15.88 -0.04
CA ARG A 73 25.91 -15.72 -0.65
C ARG A 73 26.89 -15.15 0.35
#